data_AF-S0JNI6-F1
#
_entry.id   AF-S0JNI6-F1
#
_cell.length_a   1.000
_cell.length_b   1.000
_cell.length_c   1.000
_cell.angle_alpha   90.00
_cell.angle_beta   90.00
_cell.angle_gamma   90.00
#
_symmetry.space_group_name_H-M   'P 1'
#
loop_
_entity.id
_entity.type
_entity.pdbx_description
1 polymer ?
#
loop_
_entity_poly.entity_id
_entity_poly.type
_entity_poly.pdbx_seq_one_letter_code
_entity_poly.pdbx_strand_id
1 'polypeptide(L)'
;MREFQLFEENELDATFQDIVDLAKNCRFNDCRHETENDCAVKAAIQAGVLTESRLLNYSKLQRELTFQERRTKQKERFKNKRKKTR
;
A
#
# COMPACT_ATOMS: atom_id res chain seq x y z
N MET A 1 3.60 -16.50 -21.90
CA MET A 1 4.37 -15.71 -20.92
C MET A 1 3.34 -14.99 -20.06
N ARG A 2 3.23 -15.34 -18.79
CA ARG A 2 2.43 -14.60 -17.82
C ARG A 2 3.43 -14.03 -16.84
N GLU A 3 3.93 -12.85 -17.18
CA GLU A 3 4.82 -12.09 -16.33
C GLU A 3 4.01 -11.68 -15.10
N PHE A 4 4.35 -12.27 -13.96
CA PHE A 4 3.86 -11.80 -12.67
C PHE A 4 4.62 -10.51 -12.38
N GLN A 5 3.99 -9.37 -12.64
CA GLN A 5 4.48 -8.07 -12.15
C GLN A 5 4.65 -8.18 -10.62
N LEU A 6 5.91 -8.27 -10.19
CA LEU A 6 6.32 -7.97 -8.84
C LEU A 6 6.11 -6.47 -8.67
N PHE A 7 4.91 -6.06 -8.27
CA PHE A 7 4.65 -4.67 -7.92
C PHE A 7 5.54 -4.30 -6.73
N GLU A 8 6.46 -3.36 -6.90
CA GLU A 8 7.13 -2.72 -5.78
C GLU A 8 6.19 -1.68 -5.13
N GLU A 9 6.42 -1.29 -3.87
CA GLU A 9 5.55 -0.32 -3.18
C GLU A 9 5.38 0.98 -3.97
N ASN A 10 6.45 1.45 -4.62
CA ASN A 10 6.42 2.65 -5.45
C ASN A 10 5.56 2.50 -6.72
N GLU A 11 5.54 1.31 -7.33
CA GLU A 11 4.73 1.06 -8.53
C GLU A 11 3.24 0.94 -8.19
N LEU A 12 2.94 0.39 -7.01
CA LEU A 12 1.58 0.36 -6.49
C LEU A 12 1.08 1.78 -6.21
N ASP A 13 1.89 2.61 -5.55
CA ASP A 13 1.56 4.01 -5.27
C ASP A 13 1.31 4.80 -6.58
N ALA A 14 2.15 4.58 -7.61
CA ALA A 14 1.98 5.17 -8.92
C ALA A 14 0.72 4.67 -9.67
N THR A 15 0.38 3.39 -9.55
CA THR A 15 -0.82 2.80 -10.18
C THR A 15 -2.11 3.32 -9.54
N PHE A 16 -2.08 3.58 -8.25
CA PHE A 16 -3.21 4.06 -7.44
C PHE A 16 -2.98 5.51 -7.00
N GLN A 17 -2.35 6.32 -7.85
CA GLN A 17 -1.98 7.70 -7.52
C GLN A 17 -3.21 8.53 -7.12
N ASP A 18 -4.38 8.26 -7.70
CA ASP A 18 -5.66 8.85 -7.31
C ASP A 18 -6.00 8.61 -5.83
N ILE A 19 -5.82 7.38 -5.33
CA ILE A 19 -6.03 7.05 -3.92
C ILE A 19 -4.99 7.73 -3.05
N VAL A 20 -3.73 7.71 -3.46
CA VAL A 20 -2.62 8.30 -2.71
C VAL A 20 -2.80 9.81 -2.57
N ASP A 21 -3.19 10.50 -3.63
CA ASP A 21 -3.40 11.94 -3.61
C ASP A 21 -4.59 12.32 -2.71
N LEU A 22 -5.67 11.54 -2.77
CA LEU A 22 -6.79 11.68 -1.84
C LEU A 22 -6.37 11.36 -0.41
N ALA A 23 -5.52 10.35 -0.19
CA ALA A 23 -5.03 9.97 1.14
C ALA A 23 -4.15 11.06 1.77
N LYS A 24 -3.38 11.83 0.97
CA LYS A 24 -2.65 13.03 1.46
C LYS A 24 -3.58 14.12 2.00
N ASN A 25 -4.83 14.15 1.53
CA ASN A 25 -5.86 15.06 2.01
C ASN A 25 -6.64 14.49 3.21
N CYS A 26 -6.37 13.25 3.65
CA CYS A 26 -6.92 12.75 4.90
C CYS A 26 -6.33 13.51 6.09
N ARG A 27 -7.17 13.74 7.10
CA ARG A 27 -6.72 14.39 8.34
C ARG A 27 -5.75 13.56 9.16
N PHE A 28 -5.78 12.23 9.01
CA PHE A 28 -4.93 11.29 9.74
C PHE A 28 -3.99 10.55 8.80
N ASN A 29 -2.74 10.37 9.24
CA ASN A 29 -1.71 9.65 8.50
C ASN A 29 -1.86 8.12 8.59
N ASP A 30 -2.56 7.64 9.63
CA ASP A 30 -2.90 6.22 9.85
C ASP A 30 -4.35 5.92 9.43
N CYS A 31 -4.91 6.74 8.54
CA CYS A 31 -6.27 6.56 8.05
C CYS A 31 -6.38 5.21 7.32
N ARG A 32 -7.24 4.33 7.81
CA ARG A 32 -7.54 3.05 7.15
C ARG A 32 -8.53 3.20 6.00
N HIS A 33 -9.16 4.36 5.88
CA HIS A 33 -10.16 4.67 4.86
C HIS A 33 -11.42 3.77 4.91
N GLU A 34 -11.60 3.00 6.00
CA GLU A 34 -12.71 2.04 6.18
C GLU A 34 -13.89 2.65 6.94
N THR A 35 -13.64 3.35 8.05
CA THR A 35 -14.69 3.79 9.00
C THR A 35 -14.56 5.22 9.48
N GLU A 36 -13.53 5.94 9.03
CA GLU A 36 -13.25 7.29 9.52
C GLU A 36 -14.15 8.35 8.87
N ASN A 37 -14.65 9.28 9.69
CA ASN A 37 -15.60 10.31 9.27
C ASN A 37 -14.96 11.46 8.47
N ASP A 38 -13.63 11.64 8.55
CA ASP A 38 -12.89 12.74 7.88
C ASP A 38 -11.90 12.21 6.84
N CYS A 39 -12.28 11.11 6.18
CA CYS A 39 -11.48 10.46 5.17
C CYS A 39 -11.79 11.05 3.78
N ALA A 40 -10.84 11.78 3.21
CA ALA A 40 -10.96 12.36 1.87
C ALA A 40 -11.19 11.30 0.77
N VAL A 41 -10.60 10.11 0.92
CA VAL A 41 -10.83 8.97 0.02
C VAL A 41 -12.31 8.52 0.06
N LYS A 42 -12.93 8.46 1.24
CA LYS A 42 -14.35 8.12 1.37
C LYS A 42 -15.24 9.21 0.80
N ALA A 43 -14.89 10.48 1.02
CA ALA A 43 -15.61 11.59 0.43
C ALA A 43 -15.58 11.50 -1.11
N ALA A 44 -14.44 11.15 -1.70
CA ALA A 44 -14.32 10.91 -3.14
C ALA A 44 -15.16 9.71 -3.61
N ILE A 45 -15.29 8.65 -2.79
CA ILE A 45 -16.18 7.53 -3.08
C ILE A 45 -17.65 7.96 -3.08
N GLN A 46 -18.07 8.72 -2.08
CA GLN A 46 -19.44 9.26 -2.01
C GLN A 46 -19.73 10.25 -3.14
N ALA A 47 -18.73 11.01 -3.58
CA ALA A 47 -18.82 11.90 -4.73
C ALA A 47 -18.78 11.18 -6.08
N GLY A 48 -18.53 9.86 -6.11
CA GLY A 48 -18.42 9.07 -7.34
C GLY A 48 -17.10 9.28 -8.12
N VAL A 49 -16.13 9.98 -7.54
CA VAL A 49 -14.79 10.20 -8.11
C VAL A 49 -13.94 8.94 -8.01
N LEU A 50 -14.11 8.16 -6.93
CA LEU A 50 -13.42 6.90 -6.69
C LEU A 50 -14.42 5.77 -6.49
N THR A 51 -14.12 4.57 -6.99
CA THR A 51 -14.96 3.39 -6.72
C THR A 51 -14.45 2.66 -5.49
N GLU A 52 -15.37 2.20 -4.63
CA GLU A 52 -15.03 1.42 -3.43
C GLU A 52 -14.20 0.17 -3.74
N SER A 53 -14.51 -0.53 -4.85
CA SER A 53 -13.72 -1.69 -5.31
C SER A 53 -12.25 -1.35 -5.58
N ARG A 54 -11.94 -0.12 -6.01
CA ARG A 54 -10.56 0.33 -6.27
C ARG A 54 -9.79 0.49 -4.96
N LEU A 55 -10.42 1.08 -3.94
CA LEU A 55 -9.88 1.19 -2.59
C LEU A 55 -9.65 -0.19 -1.96
N LEU A 56 -10.61 -1.11 -2.10
CA LEU A 56 -10.48 -2.47 -1.59
C LEU A 56 -9.30 -3.21 -2.24
N ASN A 57 -9.11 -3.05 -3.54
CA ASN A 57 -7.99 -3.68 -4.25
C ASN A 57 -6.64 -3.09 -3.82
N TYR A 58 -6.54 -1.77 -3.69
CA TYR A 58 -5.36 -1.08 -3.16
C TYR A 58 -4.98 -1.58 -1.76
N SER A 59 -5.94 -1.61 -0.84
CA SER A 59 -5.72 -2.08 0.54
C SER A 59 -5.26 -3.56 0.58
N LYS A 60 -5.84 -4.40 -0.27
CA LYS A 60 -5.44 -5.82 -0.39
C LYS A 60 -4.00 -5.95 -0.88
N LEU A 61 -3.64 -5.24 -1.94
CA LEU A 61 -2.28 -5.28 -2.51
C LEU A 61 -1.26 -4.69 -1.54
N GLN A 62 -1.56 -3.57 -0.88
CA GLN A 62 -0.67 -2.94 0.10
C GLN A 62 -0.36 -3.88 1.28
N ARG A 63 -1.36 -4.62 1.78
CA ARG A 63 -1.16 -5.66 2.81
C ARG A 63 -0.23 -6.78 2.33
N GLU A 64 -0.38 -7.19 1.07
CA GLU A 64 0.47 -8.23 0.48
C GLU A 64 1.92 -7.76 0.35
N LEU A 65 2.14 -6.52 -0.14
CA LEU A 65 3.48 -5.92 -0.23
C LEU A 65 4.14 -5.77 1.14
N THR A 66 3.41 -5.27 2.13
CA THR A 66 3.92 -5.13 3.50
C THR A 66 4.38 -6.48 4.07
N PHE A 67 3.65 -7.56 3.77
CA PHE A 67 4.03 -8.90 4.21
C PHE A 67 5.28 -9.40 3.48
N GLN A 68 5.40 -9.15 2.17
CA GLN A 68 6.59 -9.49 1.39
C GLN A 68 7.82 -8.73 1.89
N GLU A 69 7.72 -7.42 2.09
CA GLU A 69 8.76 -6.56 2.65
C GLU A 69 9.28 -7.05 4.01
N ARG A 70 8.38 -7.42 4.92
CA ARG A 70 8.78 -7.92 6.25
C ARG A 70 9.58 -9.22 6.15
N ARG A 71 9.20 -10.08 5.20
CA ARG A 71 9.87 -11.36 4.95
C ARG A 71 11.24 -11.18 4.28
N THR A 72 11.36 -10.24 3.34
CA THR A 72 12.66 -9.90 2.71
C THR A 72 13.59 -9.23 3.70
N LYS A 73 13.13 -8.24 4.47
CA LYS A 73 13.91 -7.56 5.52
C LYS A 73 14.43 -8.54 6.60
N GLN A 74 13.64 -9.55 6.97
CA GLN A 74 14.12 -10.61 7.87
C GLN A 74 15.26 -11.42 7.23
N LYS A 75 15.10 -11.90 5.99
CA LYS A 75 16.14 -12.67 5.29
C LYS A 75 17.44 -11.87 5.13
N GLU A 76 17.34 -10.58 4.81
CA GLU A 76 18.47 -9.65 4.70
C GLU A 76 19.21 -9.52 6.04
N ARG A 77 18.49 -9.35 7.16
CA ARG A 77 19.09 -9.31 8.50
C ARG A 77 19.87 -10.59 8.84
N PHE A 78 19.34 -11.77 8.51
CA PHE A 78 20.05 -13.04 8.76
C PHE A 78 21.31 -13.19 7.88
N LYS A 79 21.28 -12.73 6.63
CA LYS A 79 22.46 -12.74 5.74
C LYS A 79 23.57 -11.79 6.22
N ASN A 80 23.22 -10.58 6.64
CA ASN A 80 24.20 -9.62 7.16
C ASN A 80 24.85 -10.09 8.46
N LYS A 81 24.12 -10.80 9.32
CA LYS A 81 24.67 -11.39 10.55
C LYS A 81 25.74 -12.45 10.26
N ARG A 82 25.56 -13.26 9.19
CA ARG A 82 26.53 -14.27 8.76
C ARG A 82 27.79 -13.69 8.11
N LYS A 83 27.69 -12.56 7.40
CA LYS A 83 28.84 -11.89 6.79
C LYS A 83 29.74 -11.16 7.80
N LYS A 84 29.21 -10.74 8.95
CA LYS A 84 29.96 -10.02 10.00
C LYS A 84 30.81 -10.93 10.89
N THR A 85 30.67 -12.25 10.77
CA THR A 85 31.37 -13.26 11.61
C THR A 85 32.52 -13.93 10.86
N ARG A 86 32.90 -13.42 9.67
CA ARG A 86 33.97 -13.95 8.84
C ARG A 86 34.98 -12.84 8.56
#